data_AF-A0A438EJJ7-F1
#
_entry.id   AF-A0A438EJJ7-F1
#
_cell.length_a   1.000
_cell.length_b   1.000
_cell.length_c   1.000
_cell.angle_alpha   90.00
_cell.angle_beta   90.00
_cell.angle_gamma   90.00
#
_symmetry.space_group_name_H-M   'P 1'
#
loop_
_entity.id
_entity.type
_entity.pdbx_description
1 polymer ?
#
loop_
_entity_poly.entity_id
_entity_poly.type
_entity_poly.pdbx_seq_one_letter_code
_entity_poly.pdbx_strand_id
1 'polypeptide(L)'
;MSQYVEISRANWIDPIQRKHFIDLCLQEANKGFRSGGGLKSSAWPRIAEELEKLLGKRYTSKQLKNGCDYMKKQYLICSKMMTMIRHGYNSVTKTFDWPTEKWEEYLQKYLEACFKPLANVEELEALFGGVLAIGSKNWSSDE
;
A
#
# COMPACT_ATOMS: atom_id res chain seq x y z
N MET A 1 17.44 14.02 32.22
CA MET A 1 18.08 12.97 31.42
C MET A 1 17.30 12.85 30.13
N SER A 2 17.85 13.30 29.00
CA SER A 2 17.20 13.17 27.69
C SER A 2 17.21 11.68 27.34
N GLN A 3 16.07 11.00 27.45
CA GLN A 3 15.95 9.63 26.97
C GLN A 3 16.18 9.67 25.46
N TYR A 4 17.30 9.10 25.03
CA TYR A 4 17.63 8.97 23.62
C TYR A 4 16.69 7.90 23.05
N VAL A 5 15.55 8.32 22.51
CA VAL A 5 14.62 7.39 21.85
C VAL A 5 15.23 7.02 20.50
N GLU A 6 15.79 5.82 20.41
CA GLU A 6 16.39 5.31 19.18
C GLU A 6 15.37 5.22 18.05
N ILE A 7 15.74 5.74 16.87
CA ILE A 7 14.92 5.62 15.66
C ILE A 7 15.02 4.18 15.17
N SER A 8 13.89 3.49 15.16
CA SER A 8 13.80 2.11 14.70
C SER A 8 13.96 2.02 13.18
N ARG A 9 14.62 0.96 12.69
CA ARG A 9 14.62 0.63 11.26
C ARG A 9 13.21 0.21 10.84
N ALA A 10 12.66 0.86 9.83
CA ALA A 10 11.34 0.50 9.30
C ALA A 10 11.41 -0.87 8.60
N ASN A 11 10.60 -1.81 9.08
CA ASN A 11 10.39 -3.11 8.47
C ASN A 11 8.88 -3.38 8.40
N TRP A 12 8.29 -3.24 7.21
CA TRP A 12 6.86 -3.41 6.98
C TRP A 12 6.47 -4.85 6.59
N ILE A 13 7.36 -5.81 6.88
CA ILE A 13 7.12 -7.24 6.68
C ILE A 13 6.37 -7.83 7.89
N ASP A 14 6.64 -7.31 9.09
CA ASP A 14 5.96 -7.77 10.30
C ASP A 14 4.45 -7.46 10.23
N PRO A 15 3.57 -8.48 10.32
CA PRO A 15 2.14 -8.30 10.07
C PRO A 15 1.45 -7.43 11.11
N ILE A 16 1.88 -7.49 12.38
CA ILE A 16 1.29 -6.70 13.47
C ILE A 16 1.64 -5.23 13.30
N GLN A 17 2.93 -4.92 13.14
CA GLN A 17 3.41 -3.57 12.88
C GLN A 17 2.78 -2.98 11.61
N ARG A 18 2.71 -3.78 10.55
CA ARG A 18 2.11 -3.36 9.29
C ARG A 18 0.63 -3.02 9.45
N LYS A 19 -0.13 -3.86 10.14
CA LYS A 19 -1.56 -3.63 10.40
C LYS A 19 -1.78 -2.33 11.16
N HIS A 20 -1.10 -2.14 12.30
CA HIS A 20 -1.22 -0.90 13.07
C HIS A 20 -0.84 0.33 12.26
N PHE A 21 0.20 0.24 11.43
CA PHE A 21 0.59 1.36 10.57
C PHE A 21 -0.45 1.68 9.50
N ILE A 22 -1.05 0.67 8.86
CA ILE A 22 -2.14 0.87 7.88
C ILE A 22 -3.37 1.48 8.56
N ASP A 23 -3.77 0.97 9.73
CA ASP A 23 -4.92 1.47 10.49
C ASP A 23 -4.73 2.95 10.86
N LEU A 24 -3.55 3.34 11.34
CA LEU A 24 -3.23 4.74 11.65
C LEU A 24 -3.23 5.62 10.41
N CYS A 25 -2.73 5.13 9.27
CA CYS A 25 -2.81 5.85 8.00
C CYS A 25 -4.27 6.10 7.59
N LEU A 26 -5.14 5.11 7.74
CA LEU A 26 -6.57 5.24 7.46
C LEU A 26 -7.26 6.22 8.40
N GLN A 27 -6.96 6.15 9.69
CA GLN A 27 -7.53 7.07 10.68
C GLN A 27 -7.18 8.52 10.35
N GLU A 28 -5.91 8.84 10.06
CA GLU A 28 -5.52 10.20 9.68
C GLU A 28 -6.13 10.61 8.33
N ALA A 29 -6.24 9.70 7.36
CA ALA A 29 -6.92 9.98 6.09
C ALA A 29 -8.39 10.39 6.32
N ASN A 30 -9.10 9.66 7.20
CA ASN A 30 -10.51 9.89 7.53
C ASN A 30 -10.72 11.17 8.34
N LYS A 31 -9.73 11.61 9.13
CA LYS A 31 -9.73 12.91 9.83
C LYS A 31 -9.49 14.13 8.92
N GLY A 32 -9.49 13.93 7.59
CA GLY A 32 -9.29 15.02 6.62
C GLY A 32 -7.81 15.33 6.32
N PHE A 33 -6.88 14.48 6.77
CA PHE A 33 -5.46 14.57 6.40
C PHE A 33 -5.11 13.84 5.11
N ARG A 34 -6.11 13.52 4.29
CA ARG A 34 -5.89 13.04 2.92
C ARG A 34 -5.40 14.20 2.02
N SER A 35 -4.42 13.91 1.17
CA SER A 35 -3.89 14.82 0.15
C SER A 35 -3.64 14.06 -1.14
N GLY A 36 -4.49 14.28 -2.15
CA GLY A 36 -4.48 13.49 -3.38
C GLY A 36 -4.60 11.99 -3.08
N GLY A 37 -3.69 11.19 -3.65
CA GLY A 37 -3.60 9.75 -3.42
C GLY A 37 -2.79 9.31 -2.20
N GLY A 38 -2.59 10.17 -1.19
CA GLY A 38 -1.80 9.87 0.01
C GLY A 38 -2.20 10.74 1.22
N LEU A 39 -1.28 10.92 2.17
CA LEU A 39 -1.48 11.70 3.40
C LEU A 39 -0.76 13.05 3.36
N LYS A 40 -1.32 14.06 4.04
CA LYS A 40 -0.70 15.37 4.29
C LYS A 40 0.56 15.19 5.15
N SER A 41 1.54 16.07 4.94
CA SER A 41 2.81 16.06 5.69
C SER A 41 2.61 16.14 7.21
N SER A 42 1.54 16.78 7.67
CA SER A 42 1.18 16.92 9.08
C SER A 42 0.65 15.63 9.74
N ALA A 43 0.29 14.60 8.96
CA ALA A 43 -0.17 13.32 9.49
C ALA A 43 1.00 12.46 10.01
N TRP A 44 2.18 12.54 9.37
CA TRP A 44 3.29 11.65 9.69
C TRP A 44 3.83 11.78 11.12
N PRO A 45 4.00 12.99 11.70
CA PRO A 45 4.42 13.10 13.09
C PRO A 45 3.42 12.47 14.07
N ARG A 46 2.12 12.55 13.79
CA ARG A 46 1.06 11.96 14.63
C ARG A 46 1.06 10.44 14.54
N ILE A 47 1.21 9.91 13.33
CA ILE A 47 1.35 8.45 13.13
C ILE A 47 2.61 7.94 13.83
N ALA A 48 3.72 8.70 13.79
CA ALA A 48 4.94 8.33 14.50
C ALA A 48 4.72 8.26 16.02
N GLU A 49 4.03 9.24 16.60
CA GLU A 49 3.71 9.27 18.02
C GLU A 49 2.82 8.09 18.45
N GLU A 50 1.78 7.78 17.67
CA GLU A 50 0.90 6.65 17.97
C GLU A 50 1.57 5.29 17.78
N LEU A 51 2.45 5.13 16.79
CA LEU A 51 3.25 3.91 16.65
C LEU A 51 4.24 3.74 17.81
N GLU A 52 4.80 4.83 18.33
CA GLU A 52 5.66 4.80 19.51
C GLU A 52 4.87 4.36 20.74
N LYS A 53 3.64 4.86 20.94
CA LYS A 53 2.75 4.43 22.04
C LYS A 53 2.33 2.96 21.92
N LEU A 54 1.96 2.51 20.73
CA LEU A 54 1.41 1.16 20.50
C LEU A 54 2.49 0.07 20.48
N LEU A 55 3.65 0.37 19.89
CA LEU A 55 4.68 -0.63 19.60
C LEU A 55 6.00 -0.38 20.34
N GLY A 56 6.15 0.77 21.03
CA GLY A 56 7.42 1.20 21.59
C GLY A 56 8.46 1.55 20.53
N LYS A 57 8.05 1.72 19.26
CA LYS A 57 8.95 1.93 18.11
C LYS A 57 8.77 3.32 17.52
N ARG A 58 9.85 4.07 17.47
CA ARG A 58 9.87 5.41 16.87
C ARG A 58 10.33 5.37 15.42
N TYR A 59 9.59 6.07 14.56
CA TYR A 59 9.91 6.21 13.14
C TYR A 59 9.97 7.68 12.73
N THR A 60 10.85 7.99 11.77
CA THR A 60 10.84 9.30 11.13
C THR A 60 9.69 9.41 10.13
N SER A 61 9.20 10.64 9.90
CA SER A 61 8.21 10.91 8.86
C SER A 61 8.64 10.39 7.48
N LYS A 62 9.94 10.43 7.18
CA LYS A 62 10.51 9.89 5.93
C LYS A 62 10.36 8.38 5.84
N GLN A 63 10.63 7.64 6.93
CA GLN A 63 10.45 6.18 6.97
C GLN A 63 8.98 5.79 6.81
N LEU A 64 8.07 6.51 7.46
CA LEU A 64 6.63 6.29 7.34
C LEU A 64 6.15 6.55 5.92
N LYS A 65 6.52 7.69 5.33
CA LYS A 65 6.17 8.03 3.96
C LYS A 65 6.66 6.96 2.98
N ASN A 66 7.93 6.57 3.07
CA ASN A 66 8.50 5.52 2.22
C ASN A 66 7.77 4.18 2.39
N GLY A 67 7.37 3.84 3.62
CA GLY A 67 6.55 2.66 3.91
C GLY A 67 5.18 2.71 3.24
N CYS A 68 4.51 3.84 3.35
CA CYS A 68 3.22 4.08 2.70
C CYS A 68 3.34 3.98 1.17
N ASP A 69 4.35 4.60 0.58
CA ASP A 69 4.63 4.55 -0.87
C ASP A 69 4.94 3.12 -1.35
N TYR A 70 5.69 2.35 -0.56
CA TYR A 70 5.96 0.94 -0.83
C TYR A 70 4.65 0.12 -0.83
N MET A 71 3.83 0.25 0.20
CA MET A 71 2.54 -0.48 0.30
C MET A 71 1.58 -0.08 -0.83
N LYS A 72 1.54 1.19 -1.21
CA LYS A 72 0.75 1.67 -2.35
C LYS A 72 1.15 0.99 -3.65
N LYS A 73 2.46 0.89 -3.92
CA LYS A 73 2.97 0.20 -5.12
C LYS A 73 2.55 -1.27 -5.13
N GLN A 74 2.67 -1.96 -4.00
CA GLN A 74 2.25 -3.35 -3.85
C GLN A 74 0.74 -3.51 -4.12
N TYR A 75 -0.10 -2.69 -3.49
CA TYR A 75 -1.55 -2.70 -3.72
C TYR A 75 -1.92 -2.46 -5.19
N LEU A 76 -1.30 -1.47 -5.85
CA LEU A 76 -1.57 -1.20 -7.28
C LEU A 76 -1.18 -2.37 -8.19
N ILE A 77 -0.08 -3.06 -7.89
CA ILE A 77 0.32 -4.29 -8.60
C ILE A 77 -0.77 -5.36 -8.44
N CYS A 78 -1.25 -5.57 -7.21
CA CYS A 78 -2.25 -6.59 -6.92
C CYS A 78 -3.62 -6.27 -7.49
N SER A 79 -4.04 -5.02 -7.44
CA SER A 79 -5.31 -4.57 -8.03
C SER A 79 -5.29 -4.78 -9.55
N LYS A 80 -4.17 -4.44 -10.23
CA LYS A 80 -3.98 -4.72 -11.66
C LYS A 80 -4.01 -6.21 -11.96
N MET A 81 -3.34 -7.03 -11.15
CA MET A 81 -3.33 -8.49 -11.29
C MET A 81 -4.74 -9.08 -11.13
N MET A 82 -5.49 -8.66 -10.10
CA MET A 82 -6.87 -9.11 -9.88
C MET A 82 -7.81 -8.69 -11.03
N THR A 83 -7.59 -7.50 -11.58
CA THR A 83 -8.33 -7.01 -12.76
C THR A 83 -7.99 -7.81 -14.01
N MET A 84 -6.71 -8.04 -14.29
CA MET A 84 -6.26 -8.90 -15.39
C MET A 84 -6.77 -10.33 -15.24
N ILE A 85 -6.78 -10.86 -14.02
CA ILE A 85 -7.37 -12.16 -13.70
C ILE A 85 -8.84 -12.18 -14.08
N ARG A 86 -9.61 -11.18 -13.65
CA ARG A 86 -11.04 -11.08 -13.95
C ARG A 86 -11.32 -11.00 -15.46
N HIS A 87 -10.47 -10.32 -16.23
CA HIS A 87 -10.63 -10.15 -17.67
C HIS A 87 -10.09 -11.32 -18.51
N GLY A 88 -9.01 -11.96 -18.07
CA GLY A 88 -8.40 -13.10 -18.75
C GLY A 88 -9.04 -14.44 -18.38
N TYR A 89 -9.81 -14.49 -17.29
CA TYR A 89 -10.51 -15.67 -16.84
C TYR A 89 -11.78 -15.88 -17.67
N ASN A 90 -11.78 -16.91 -18.50
CA ASN A 90 -12.95 -17.32 -19.25
C ASN A 90 -13.88 -18.14 -18.35
N SER A 91 -15.02 -17.55 -17.99
CA SER A 91 -15.99 -18.17 -17.07
C SER A 91 -16.68 -19.42 -17.64
N VAL A 92 -16.65 -19.59 -18.97
CA VAL A 92 -17.27 -20.70 -19.70
C VAL A 92 -16.33 -21.90 -19.75
N THR A 93 -15.06 -21.70 -20.11
CA THR A 93 -14.06 -22.78 -20.17
C THR A 93 -13.39 -23.05 -18.82
N LYS A 94 -13.58 -22.17 -17.83
CA LYS A 94 -12.90 -22.18 -16.52
C LYS A 94 -11.37 -22.06 -16.64
N THR A 95 -10.87 -21.47 -17.72
CA THR A 95 -9.44 -21.33 -18.01
C THR A 95 -9.05 -19.88 -18.28
N PHE A 96 -7.75 -19.60 -18.18
CA PHE A 96 -7.17 -18.38 -18.73
C PHE A 96 -6.82 -18.60 -20.20
N ASP A 97 -7.17 -17.66 -21.09
CA ASP A 97 -6.80 -17.73 -22.51
C ASP A 97 -5.31 -17.36 -22.75
N TRP A 98 -4.45 -17.55 -21.74
CA TRP A 98 -3.02 -17.28 -21.81
C TRP A 98 -2.22 -18.58 -21.86
N PRO A 99 -1.08 -18.59 -22.59
CA PRO A 99 -0.14 -19.70 -22.51
C PRO A 99 0.33 -19.92 -21.06
N THR A 100 0.44 -21.17 -20.63
CA THR A 100 0.87 -21.55 -19.27
C THR A 100 2.19 -20.90 -18.87
N GLU A 101 3.16 -20.84 -19.77
CA GLU A 101 4.47 -20.23 -19.52
C GLU A 101 4.38 -18.72 -19.19
N LYS A 102 3.51 -17.99 -19.93
CA LYS A 102 3.24 -16.57 -19.67
C LYS A 102 2.50 -16.38 -18.35
N TRP A 103 1.64 -17.33 -17.98
CA TRP A 103 0.94 -17.33 -16.71
C TRP A 103 1.91 -17.58 -15.54
N GLU A 104 2.83 -18.54 -15.67
CA GLU A 104 3.83 -18.86 -14.65
C GLU A 104 4.83 -17.72 -14.43
N GLU A 105 5.37 -17.10 -15.49
CA GLU A 105 6.23 -15.91 -15.38
C GLU A 105 5.49 -14.75 -14.69
N TYR A 106 4.21 -14.57 -15.03
CA TYR A 106 3.36 -13.54 -14.44
C TYR A 106 3.08 -13.82 -12.95
N LEU A 107 2.78 -15.06 -12.57
CA LEU A 107 2.62 -15.43 -11.16
C LEU A 107 3.94 -15.27 -10.41
N GLN A 108 5.06 -15.77 -10.91
CA GLN A 108 6.35 -15.65 -10.24
C GLN A 108 6.74 -14.17 -9.98
N LYS A 109 6.47 -13.28 -10.94
CA LYS A 109 6.81 -11.86 -10.84
C LYS A 109 5.88 -11.05 -9.93
N TYR A 110 4.59 -11.37 -9.90
CA TYR A 110 3.58 -10.52 -9.25
C TYR A 110 2.92 -11.15 -8.02
N LEU A 111 2.92 -12.47 -7.90
CA LEU A 111 2.26 -13.21 -6.82
C LEU A 111 3.04 -13.12 -5.51
N GLU A 112 4.39 -13.11 -5.52
CA GLU A 112 5.19 -12.83 -4.32
C GLU A 112 4.92 -11.44 -3.73
N ALA A 113 4.71 -10.46 -4.62
CA ALA A 113 4.32 -9.10 -4.28
C ALA A 113 2.86 -8.99 -3.81
N CYS A 114 2.00 -9.99 -4.08
CA CYS A 114 0.60 -9.99 -3.68
C CYS A 114 0.24 -10.89 -2.50
N PHE A 115 0.99 -11.96 -2.26
CA PHE A 115 0.78 -12.83 -1.10
C PHE A 115 1.24 -12.17 0.21
N LYS A 116 2.26 -11.30 0.18
CA LYS A 116 2.64 -10.55 1.39
C LYS A 116 1.62 -9.45 1.77
N PRO A 117 0.98 -8.71 0.84
CA PRO A 117 -0.06 -7.71 1.13
C PRO A 117 -1.50 -8.20 1.28
N LEU A 118 -1.80 -9.48 1.10
CA LEU A 118 -3.18 -9.97 1.23
C LEU A 118 -3.73 -9.85 2.67
N ALA A 119 -2.88 -9.62 3.67
CA ALA A 119 -3.31 -9.07 4.94
C ALA A 119 -3.64 -7.57 4.75
N ASN A 120 -4.90 -7.19 4.97
CA ASN A 120 -5.43 -5.82 4.92
C ASN A 120 -5.81 -5.24 3.53
N VAL A 121 -6.33 -6.06 2.62
CA VAL A 121 -6.74 -5.60 1.27
C VAL A 121 -7.85 -4.55 1.33
N GLU A 122 -8.85 -4.72 2.19
CA GLU A 122 -9.98 -3.77 2.31
C GLU A 122 -9.50 -2.40 2.79
N GLU A 123 -8.58 -2.38 3.75
CA GLU A 123 -7.98 -1.18 4.30
C GLU A 123 -7.09 -0.48 3.27
N LEU A 124 -6.32 -1.25 2.48
CA LEU A 124 -5.52 -0.71 1.39
C LEU A 124 -6.39 -0.17 0.24
N GLU A 125 -7.50 -0.82 -0.08
CA GLU A 125 -8.51 -0.35 -1.02
C GLU A 125 -9.14 0.96 -0.54
N ALA A 126 -9.55 1.05 0.72
CA ALA A 126 -10.08 2.28 1.29
C ALA A 126 -9.04 3.42 1.25
N LEU A 127 -7.76 3.10 1.47
CA LEU A 127 -6.67 4.08 1.44
C LEU A 127 -6.36 4.54 0.00
N PHE A 128 -6.30 3.61 -0.96
CA PHE A 128 -5.71 3.85 -2.29
C PHE A 128 -6.65 3.66 -3.49
N GLY A 129 -7.77 2.97 -3.36
CA GLY A 129 -8.70 2.61 -4.45
C GLY A 129 -9.26 3.82 -5.21
N GLY A 130 -9.44 4.97 -4.52
CA GLY A 130 -9.85 6.22 -5.14
C GLY A 130 -8.86 6.81 -6.16
N VAL A 131 -7.62 6.32 -6.22
CA VAL A 131 -6.61 6.74 -7.24
C VAL A 131 -6.89 6.09 -8.59
N LEU A 132 -7.57 4.94 -8.64
CA LEU A 132 -7.89 4.22 -9.89
C LEU A 132 -9.15 4.76 -10.58
N ALA A 133 -10.05 5.42 -9.84
CA ALA A 133 -11.25 6.05 -10.41
C ALA A 133 -10.95 7.38 -11.14
N ILE A 134 -9.75 7.95 -10.98
CA ILE A 134 -9.29 9.09 -11.79
C ILE A 134 -8.60 8.54 -13.04
N GLY A 135 -9.39 7.85 -13.87
CA GLY A 135 -9.06 7.70 -15.27
C GLY A 135 -9.08 9.08 -15.93
N SER A 136 -8.00 9.41 -16.62
CA SER A 136 -7.88 10.52 -17.59
C SER A 136 -7.76 11.95 -17.05
N LYS A 137 -6.51 12.39 -16.79
CA LYS A 137 -6.14 13.78 -17.12
C LYS A 137 -4.63 13.96 -17.37
N ASN A 138 -4.33 14.20 -18.64
CA ASN A 138 -3.21 14.90 -19.27
C ASN A 138 -1.90 15.05 -18.49
N TRP A 139 -0.86 14.35 -18.95
CA TRP A 139 0.46 14.98 -19.06
C TRP A 139 0.43 15.83 -20.32
N SER A 140 0.12 17.12 -20.17
CA SER A 140 0.60 18.11 -21.13
C SER A 140 2.06 18.37 -20.78
N SER A 141 2.96 18.11 -21.74
CA SER A 141 4.30 18.69 -21.71
C SER A 141 4.20 20.19 -21.92
N ASP A 142 4.72 20.93 -20.95
CA ASP A 142 5.27 22.28 -21.03
C ASP A 142 6.24 22.33 -19.84
N GLU A 143 7.54 22.64 -19.92
CA GLU A 143 8.41 23.27 -20.92
C GLU A 143 9.75 22.51 -21.02
#